data_AF-A0A9P6MK11-F1
#
_entry.id   AF-A0A9P6MK11-F1
#
_cell.length_a   1.000
_cell.length_b   1.000
_cell.length_c   1.000
_cell.angle_alpha   90.00
_cell.angle_beta   90.00
_cell.angle_gamma   90.00
#
_symmetry.space_group_name_H-M   'P 1'
#
loop_
_entity.id
_entity.type
_entity.pdbx_description
1 polymer ?
#
loop_
_entity_poly.entity_id
_entity_poly.type
_entity_poly.pdbx_seq_one_letter_code
_entity_poly.pdbx_strand_id
1 'polypeptide(L)'
;MAHQSDLVNLINTMQKVFSEEPPVYAKSNISTQQQQQQQSSPTLGSYPSPTSSLRPAPPILTQRTTGISPSQQNRYPASSFGSTSQPLTPQQAQLYTKLQAILLEFNTASSKEMHNLVAVNKQLNDTETKTKAELQSLKDLNTKIQHNIVTLTQSIEQLNTKIGQIRTWPETPVDEIICGSSVVHNQLFELVAEEIAIEDTIYYLGKALRQDKVGLNAYMKHLRNLSREQFMKKSLIKKVKAQLGHVE
;
A
#
# COMPACT_ATOMS: atom_id res chain seq x y z
N MET A 1 -40.44 -5.57 -18.80
CA MET A 1 -40.83 -4.32 -18.10
C MET A 1 -39.55 -3.58 -17.74
N ALA A 2 -39.48 -2.26 -17.92
CA ALA A 2 -38.22 -1.53 -17.87
C ALA A 2 -37.75 -1.30 -16.42
N HIS A 3 -36.51 -1.67 -16.13
CA HIS A 3 -35.83 -1.22 -14.91
C HIS A 3 -35.39 0.24 -15.11
N GLN A 4 -36.23 1.19 -14.71
CA GLN A 4 -35.80 2.58 -14.54
C GLN A 4 -34.85 2.65 -13.33
N SER A 5 -33.56 2.79 -13.61
CA SER A 5 -32.54 3.12 -12.62
C SER A 5 -32.79 4.54 -12.11
N ASP A 6 -33.57 4.65 -11.05
CA ASP A 6 -33.94 5.94 -10.45
C ASP A 6 -32.77 6.55 -9.67
N LEU A 7 -32.40 7.78 -10.03
CA LEU A 7 -31.41 8.60 -9.34
C LEU A 7 -31.74 8.75 -7.84
N VAL A 8 -33.03 8.84 -7.49
CA VAL A 8 -33.49 8.99 -6.10
C VAL A 8 -33.15 7.74 -5.27
N ASN A 9 -33.29 6.53 -5.85
CA ASN A 9 -32.90 5.29 -5.17
C ASN A 9 -31.37 5.18 -5.01
N LEU A 10 -30.59 5.64 -6.00
CA LEU A 10 -29.13 5.70 -5.86
C LEU A 10 -28.70 6.66 -4.75
N ILE A 11 -29.31 7.85 -4.68
CA ILE A 11 -29.04 8.85 -3.64
C ILE A 11 -29.40 8.32 -2.25
N ASN A 12 -30.58 7.71 -2.07
CA ASN A 12 -30.97 7.07 -0.81
C ASN A 12 -29.99 5.96 -0.38
N THR A 13 -29.54 5.14 -1.34
CA THR A 13 -28.57 4.06 -1.06
C THR A 13 -27.22 4.63 -0.66
N MET A 14 -26.71 5.64 -1.37
CA MET A 14 -25.46 6.32 -1.03
C MET A 14 -25.55 7.02 0.34
N GLN A 15 -26.65 7.70 0.63
CA GLN A 15 -26.87 8.39 1.89
C GLN A 15 -26.89 7.41 3.08
N LYS A 16 -27.47 6.21 2.90
CA LYS A 16 -27.39 5.15 3.91
C LYS A 16 -25.95 4.68 4.14
N VAL A 17 -25.22 4.35 3.07
CA VAL A 17 -23.82 3.86 3.15
C VAL A 17 -22.91 4.89 3.82
N PHE A 18 -22.98 6.16 3.44
CA PHE A 18 -22.19 7.23 4.05
C PHE A 18 -22.64 7.65 5.47
N SER A 19 -23.79 7.15 5.95
CA SER A 19 -24.21 7.29 7.35
C SER A 19 -23.68 6.16 8.23
N GLU A 20 -23.52 4.95 7.68
CA GLU A 20 -22.96 3.78 8.38
C GLU A 20 -21.42 3.85 8.43
N GLU A 21 -20.76 4.24 7.33
CA GLU A 21 -19.31 4.47 7.28
C GLU A 21 -19.00 5.87 6.69
N PRO A 22 -18.80 6.90 7.53
CA PRO A 22 -18.44 8.23 7.05
C PRO A 22 -17.04 8.20 6.42
N PRO A 23 -16.82 8.81 5.24
CA PRO A 23 -15.54 8.76 4.55
C PRO A 23 -14.45 9.43 5.41
N VAL A 24 -13.42 8.65 5.78
CA VAL A 24 -12.32 9.10 6.63
C VAL A 24 -11.52 10.17 5.88
N TYR A 25 -11.69 11.43 6.28
CA TYR A 25 -10.86 12.54 5.82
C TYR A 25 -9.40 12.33 6.25
N ALA A 26 -8.57 11.86 5.31
CA ALA A 26 -7.12 11.82 5.48
C ALA A 26 -6.57 13.25 5.56
N LYS A 27 -6.35 13.74 6.79
CA LYS A 27 -5.73 15.04 7.02
C LYS A 27 -4.27 15.00 6.57
N SER A 28 -3.91 15.87 5.62
CA SER A 28 -2.52 16.12 5.26
C SER A 28 -1.76 16.61 6.49
N ASN A 29 -0.69 15.92 6.90
CA ASN A 29 0.09 16.31 8.07
C ASN A 29 0.97 17.53 7.74
N ILE A 30 0.41 18.73 7.91
CA ILE A 30 1.15 20.00 7.78
C ILE A 30 1.86 20.27 9.10
N SER A 31 3.18 20.30 9.02
CA SER A 31 4.10 20.48 10.14
C SER A 31 4.02 21.88 10.75
N THR A 32 3.94 21.93 12.08
CA THR A 32 4.29 23.13 12.88
C THR A 32 5.34 22.74 13.91
N GLN A 33 6.51 23.40 13.84
CA GLN A 33 7.61 23.23 14.78
C GLN A 33 7.37 24.07 16.04
N GLN A 34 7.68 23.54 17.23
CA GLN A 34 8.23 24.35 18.33
C GLN A 34 9.11 23.51 19.30
N GLN A 35 10.40 23.83 19.25
CA GLN A 35 11.53 23.67 20.20
C GLN A 35 11.40 22.84 21.51
N GLN A 36 12.39 21.96 21.78
CA GLN A 36 13.53 22.22 22.71
C GLN A 36 14.55 21.04 22.82
N GLN A 37 15.87 21.36 22.79
CA GLN A 37 17.08 20.76 23.48
C GLN A 37 17.29 19.21 23.56
N GLN A 38 18.50 18.60 23.58
CA GLN A 38 19.93 19.01 23.53
C GLN A 38 20.86 17.79 23.20
N GLN A 39 22.07 18.03 22.62
CA GLN A 39 23.26 17.12 22.52
C GLN A 39 23.12 15.74 21.80
N SER A 40 24.14 15.09 21.20
CA SER A 40 25.57 15.38 20.93
C SER A 40 26.09 14.57 19.70
N SER A 41 27.19 14.97 19.06
CA SER A 41 27.77 14.37 17.83
C SER A 41 28.77 13.22 18.10
N PRO A 42 29.15 12.38 17.10
CA PRO A 42 30.25 12.75 16.19
C PRO A 42 30.07 12.36 14.69
N THR A 43 31.07 12.72 13.88
CA THR A 43 31.14 12.75 12.41
C THR A 43 31.58 11.46 11.71
N LEU A 44 31.16 11.23 10.45
CA LEU A 44 32.05 10.87 9.32
C LEU A 44 31.33 10.86 7.93
N GLY A 45 32.09 11.04 6.83
CA GLY A 45 31.75 10.51 5.50
C GLY A 45 31.31 11.50 4.42
N SER A 46 32.20 11.84 3.48
CA SER A 46 31.90 12.65 2.28
C SER A 46 31.56 11.76 1.07
N TYR A 47 30.67 12.24 0.20
CA TYR A 47 30.43 11.66 -1.13
C TYR A 47 31.59 11.92 -2.10
N PRO A 48 31.95 10.96 -2.98
CA PRO A 48 32.71 11.20 -4.18
C PRO A 48 31.84 11.13 -5.46
N SER A 49 32.06 12.06 -6.39
CA SER A 49 31.58 11.96 -7.77
C SER A 49 32.47 11.04 -8.60
N PRO A 50 31.95 10.37 -9.63
CA PRO A 50 32.76 9.94 -10.78
C PRO A 50 32.32 10.59 -12.09
N THR A 51 33.29 10.68 -13.01
CA THR A 51 33.17 11.26 -14.35
C THR A 51 33.08 10.15 -15.41
N SER A 52 32.39 10.38 -16.53
CA SER A 52 32.51 9.50 -17.70
C SER A 52 32.24 10.20 -19.05
N SER A 53 33.34 10.33 -19.75
CA SER A 53 33.61 10.61 -21.16
C SER A 53 32.74 9.97 -22.27
N LEU A 54 32.73 10.67 -23.42
CA LEU A 54 32.71 10.19 -24.84
C LEU A 54 31.38 10.03 -25.63
N ARG A 55 31.54 10.16 -26.97
CA ARG A 55 30.58 10.54 -28.04
C ARG A 55 30.64 9.48 -29.17
N PRO A 56 29.53 9.09 -29.84
CA PRO A 56 29.16 9.67 -31.16
C PRO A 56 27.64 9.91 -31.41
N ALA A 57 27.35 10.63 -32.51
CA ALA A 57 26.02 11.07 -33.00
C ALA A 57 25.60 10.24 -34.26
N PRO A 58 24.46 10.44 -34.97
CA PRO A 58 23.39 11.48 -34.94
C PRO A 58 21.99 10.84 -34.64
N PRO A 59 20.77 11.35 -35.04
CA PRO A 59 20.40 12.58 -35.76
C PRO A 59 19.15 13.39 -35.26
N ILE A 60 19.04 14.61 -35.81
CA ILE A 60 17.84 15.41 -36.20
C ILE A 60 16.55 15.32 -35.35
N LEU A 61 16.20 16.42 -34.69
CA LEU A 61 15.04 17.27 -35.07
C LEU A 61 15.12 18.66 -34.43
N THR A 62 15.10 19.72 -35.23
CA THR A 62 15.24 21.12 -34.79
C THR A 62 13.89 21.78 -34.52
N GLN A 63 13.48 21.86 -33.24
CA GLN A 63 12.33 22.67 -32.84
C GLN A 63 12.78 24.12 -32.57
N ARG A 64 12.32 25.06 -33.40
CA ARG A 64 12.74 26.47 -33.38
C ARG A 64 11.80 27.30 -32.51
N THR A 65 12.17 27.54 -31.26
CA THR A 65 11.56 28.59 -30.43
C THR A 65 12.30 29.90 -30.63
N THR A 66 11.67 30.89 -31.27
CA THR A 66 12.11 32.29 -31.24
C THR A 66 11.04 33.15 -30.59
N GLY A 67 11.19 33.39 -29.29
CA GLY A 67 10.55 34.55 -28.67
C GLY A 67 11.14 35.82 -29.27
N ILE A 68 10.30 36.79 -29.60
CA ILE A 68 10.71 38.05 -30.21
C ILE A 68 10.71 39.14 -29.14
N SER A 69 11.89 39.44 -28.61
CA SER A 69 12.14 40.70 -27.89
C SER A 69 12.25 41.85 -28.91
N PRO A 70 11.58 42.99 -28.70
CA PRO A 70 11.55 44.07 -29.68
C PRO A 70 12.74 45.03 -29.50
N SER A 71 13.92 44.64 -29.98
CA SER A 71 15.06 45.56 -30.12
C SER A 71 16.11 45.05 -31.10
N GLN A 72 16.01 45.43 -32.37
CA GLN A 72 17.14 45.57 -33.30
C GLN A 72 16.76 46.57 -34.41
N GLN A 73 17.70 47.44 -34.74
CA GLN A 73 17.46 48.69 -35.46
C GLN A 73 17.72 48.51 -36.96
N ASN A 74 16.75 47.95 -37.70
CA ASN A 74 16.94 47.70 -39.13
C ASN A 74 16.70 48.98 -39.95
N ARG A 75 17.77 49.52 -40.54
CA ARG A 75 17.67 50.66 -41.47
C ARG A 75 16.95 50.24 -42.74
N TYR A 76 15.74 50.74 -42.94
CA TYR A 76 15.15 50.83 -44.27
C TYR A 76 15.94 51.85 -45.10
N PRO A 77 16.19 51.62 -46.40
CA PRO A 77 16.60 52.70 -47.29
C PRO A 77 15.48 53.72 -47.32
N ALA A 78 15.78 54.98 -47.01
CA ALA A 78 14.81 56.05 -47.09
C ALA A 78 14.44 56.29 -48.56
N SER A 79 13.32 55.71 -49.00
CA SER A 79 12.65 56.14 -50.22
C SER A 79 12.26 57.60 -50.05
N SER A 80 13.04 58.50 -50.67
CA SER A 80 12.80 59.93 -50.68
C SER A 80 11.56 60.27 -51.52
N PHE A 81 10.38 59.94 -50.99
CA PHE A 81 9.16 60.61 -51.40
C PHE A 81 9.17 61.99 -50.77
N GLY A 82 9.36 63.00 -51.62
CA GLY A 82 9.54 64.37 -51.20
C GLY A 82 8.37 64.85 -50.35
N SER A 83 8.69 65.66 -49.34
CA SER A 83 7.71 66.35 -48.50
C SER A 83 6.95 67.41 -49.31
N THR A 84 5.99 67.00 -50.13
CA THR A 84 4.90 67.87 -50.55
C THR A 84 3.91 67.97 -49.41
N SER A 85 4.19 68.86 -48.45
CA SER A 85 3.22 69.33 -47.47
C SER A 85 2.16 70.21 -48.17
N GLN A 86 1.37 69.60 -49.05
CA GLN A 86 0.06 70.13 -49.38
C GLN A 86 -0.81 70.01 -48.12
N PRO A 87 -1.50 71.08 -47.71
CA PRO A 87 -2.51 70.94 -46.67
C PRO A 87 -3.61 70.03 -47.22
N LEU A 88 -3.76 68.83 -46.66
CA LEU A 88 -4.89 67.97 -47.02
C LEU A 88 -6.17 68.76 -46.78
N THR A 89 -7.06 68.75 -47.77
CA THR A 89 -8.41 69.27 -47.55
C THR A 89 -9.03 68.52 -46.37
N PRO A 90 -9.79 69.18 -45.48
CA PRO A 90 -10.27 68.55 -44.24
C PRO A 90 -11.11 67.28 -44.50
N GLN A 91 -11.74 67.19 -45.67
CA GLN A 91 -12.49 66.00 -46.12
C GLN A 91 -11.59 64.80 -46.48
N GLN A 92 -10.42 65.03 -47.08
CA GLN A 92 -9.47 63.94 -47.38
C GLN A 92 -8.89 63.35 -46.10
N ALA A 93 -8.53 64.19 -45.12
CA ALA A 93 -8.07 63.73 -43.82
C ALA A 93 -9.13 62.85 -43.13
N GLN A 94 -10.40 63.28 -43.12
CA GLN A 94 -11.52 62.51 -42.55
C GLN A 94 -11.72 61.14 -43.22
N LEU A 95 -11.56 61.05 -44.54
CA LEU A 95 -11.63 59.77 -45.26
C LEU A 95 -10.51 58.81 -44.85
N TYR A 96 -9.26 59.29 -44.77
CA TYR A 96 -8.15 58.47 -44.28
C TYR A 96 -8.36 58.03 -42.83
N THR A 97 -8.84 58.90 -41.94
CA THR A 97 -9.16 58.53 -40.54
C THR A 97 -10.26 57.45 -40.48
N LYS A 98 -11.33 57.57 -41.28
CA LYS A 98 -12.39 56.53 -41.34
C LYS A 98 -11.86 55.20 -41.85
N LEU A 99 -11.08 55.21 -42.93
CA LEU A 99 -10.53 53.99 -43.53
C LEU A 99 -9.55 53.31 -42.56
N GLN A 100 -8.70 54.08 -41.88
CA GLN A 100 -7.80 53.58 -40.85
C GLN A 100 -8.55 53.03 -39.63
N ALA A 101 -9.65 53.67 -39.21
CA ALA A 101 -10.51 53.15 -38.13
C ALA A 101 -11.17 51.81 -38.51
N ILE A 102 -11.72 51.69 -39.72
CA ILE A 102 -12.32 50.44 -40.22
C ILE A 102 -11.27 49.33 -40.34
N LEU A 103 -10.05 49.63 -40.81
CA LEU A 103 -8.96 48.65 -40.85
C LEU A 103 -8.51 48.22 -39.46
N LEU A 104 -8.46 49.13 -38.48
CA LEU A 104 -8.14 48.81 -37.10
C LEU A 104 -9.23 47.94 -36.45
N GLU A 105 -10.50 48.27 -36.69
CA GLU A 105 -11.66 47.50 -36.22
C GLU A 105 -11.68 46.09 -36.83
N PHE A 106 -11.47 45.98 -38.15
CA PHE A 106 -11.35 44.69 -38.83
C PHE A 106 -10.15 43.87 -38.31
N ASN A 107 -8.98 44.50 -38.12
CA ASN A 107 -7.79 43.84 -37.60
C ASN A 107 -8.00 43.34 -36.16
N THR A 108 -8.62 44.14 -35.30
CA THR A 108 -8.91 43.75 -33.91
C THR A 108 -10.02 42.71 -33.80
N ALA A 109 -11.03 42.73 -34.68
CA ALA A 109 -12.03 41.66 -34.78
C ALA A 109 -11.39 40.33 -35.25
N SER A 110 -10.56 40.37 -36.29
CA SER A 110 -9.82 39.21 -36.79
C SER A 110 -8.83 38.65 -35.75
N SER A 111 -8.12 39.51 -35.02
CA SER A 111 -7.24 39.10 -33.91
C SER A 111 -8.02 38.44 -32.77
N LYS A 112 -9.20 38.96 -32.38
CA LYS A 112 -10.05 38.31 -31.36
C LYS A 112 -10.49 36.91 -31.80
N GLU A 113 -10.91 36.75 -33.05
CA GLU A 113 -11.34 35.43 -33.55
C GLU A 113 -10.17 34.46 -33.69
N MET A 114 -9.00 34.92 -34.13
CA MET A 114 -7.76 34.13 -34.10
C MET A 114 -7.44 33.65 -32.68
N HIS A 115 -7.53 34.52 -31.67
CA HIS A 115 -7.28 34.15 -30.27
C HIS A 115 -8.33 33.16 -29.74
N ASN A 116 -9.60 33.32 -30.13
CA ASN A 116 -10.68 32.39 -29.83
C ASN A 116 -10.42 31.00 -30.42
N LEU A 117 -10.09 30.91 -31.72
CA LEU A 117 -9.74 29.65 -32.39
C LEU A 117 -8.54 28.96 -31.72
N VAL A 118 -7.48 29.71 -31.38
CA VAL A 118 -6.30 29.17 -30.69
C VAL A 118 -6.66 28.65 -29.29
N ALA A 119 -7.50 29.36 -28.53
CA ALA A 119 -7.98 28.92 -27.23
C ALA A 119 -8.81 27.63 -27.33
N VAL A 120 -9.74 27.54 -28.30
CA VAL A 120 -10.54 26.34 -28.56
C VAL A 120 -9.66 25.16 -29.02
N ASN A 121 -8.68 25.39 -29.90
CA ASN A 121 -7.75 24.33 -30.33
C ASN A 121 -6.94 23.78 -29.15
N LYS A 122 -6.44 24.68 -28.29
CA LYS A 122 -5.74 24.28 -27.06
C LYS A 122 -6.67 23.46 -26.16
N GLN A 123 -7.89 23.94 -25.90
CA GLN A 123 -8.86 23.23 -25.07
C GLN A 123 -9.18 21.83 -25.62
N LEU A 124 -9.36 21.69 -26.95
CA LEU A 124 -9.58 20.39 -27.58
C LEU A 124 -8.39 19.44 -27.34
N ASN A 125 -7.16 19.89 -27.58
CA ASN A 125 -5.95 19.09 -27.33
C ASN A 125 -5.78 18.74 -25.83
N ASP A 126 -6.08 19.66 -24.92
CA ASP A 126 -6.05 19.43 -23.47
C ASP A 126 -7.13 18.39 -23.07
N THR A 127 -8.33 18.43 -23.67
CA THR A 127 -9.35 17.38 -23.45
C THR A 127 -9.02 16.04 -24.09
N GLU A 128 -8.37 16.03 -25.26
CA GLU A 128 -7.95 14.80 -25.93
C GLU A 128 -6.86 14.08 -25.11
N THR A 129 -5.85 14.82 -24.64
CA THR A 129 -4.78 14.28 -23.79
C THR A 129 -5.33 13.77 -22.45
N LYS A 130 -6.25 14.51 -21.81
CA LYS A 130 -6.94 14.04 -20.61
C LYS A 130 -7.75 12.76 -20.86
N THR A 131 -8.53 12.71 -21.94
CA THR A 131 -9.35 11.54 -22.29
C THR A 131 -8.48 10.31 -22.58
N LYS A 132 -7.34 10.49 -23.26
CA LYS A 132 -6.35 9.41 -23.48
C LYS A 132 -5.75 8.91 -22.16
N ALA A 133 -5.45 9.81 -21.22
CA ALA A 133 -4.94 9.44 -19.90
C ALA A 133 -5.97 8.67 -19.05
N GLU A 134 -7.23 9.12 -19.04
CA GLU A 134 -8.33 8.41 -18.37
C GLU A 134 -8.59 7.04 -18.99
N LEU A 135 -8.57 6.93 -20.32
CA LEU A 135 -8.72 5.66 -21.04
C LEU A 135 -7.57 4.69 -20.74
N GLN A 136 -6.34 5.18 -20.63
CA GLN A 136 -5.21 4.35 -20.20
C GLN A 136 -5.37 3.90 -18.74
N SER A 137 -5.77 4.80 -17.85
CA SER A 137 -6.03 4.48 -16.44
C SER A 137 -7.14 3.41 -16.28
N LEU A 138 -8.20 3.50 -17.07
CA LEU A 138 -9.27 2.49 -17.14
C LEU A 138 -8.77 1.13 -17.65
N LYS A 139 -7.88 1.11 -18.65
CA LYS A 139 -7.23 -0.13 -19.11
C LYS A 139 -6.36 -0.75 -18.03
N ASP A 140 -5.55 0.05 -17.35
CA ASP A 140 -4.67 -0.39 -16.26
C ASP A 140 -5.46 -0.86 -15.03
N LEU A 141 -6.63 -0.27 -14.77
CA LEU A 141 -7.56 -0.75 -13.74
C LEU A 141 -8.21 -2.07 -14.15
N ASN A 142 -8.65 -2.20 -15.42
CA ASN A 142 -9.23 -3.44 -15.92
C ASN A 142 -8.22 -4.60 -15.88
N THR A 143 -6.96 -4.41 -16.28
CA THR A 143 -5.94 -5.46 -16.19
C THR A 143 -5.65 -5.85 -14.73
N LYS A 144 -5.62 -4.90 -13.80
CA LYS A 144 -5.52 -5.19 -12.35
C LYS A 144 -6.71 -5.98 -11.83
N ILE A 145 -7.93 -5.63 -12.21
CA ILE A 145 -9.15 -6.36 -11.82
C ILE A 145 -9.12 -7.80 -12.37
N GLN A 146 -8.78 -7.97 -13.66
CA GLN A 146 -8.65 -9.31 -14.27
C GLN A 146 -7.58 -10.15 -13.56
N HIS A 147 -6.41 -9.58 -13.26
CA HIS A 147 -5.37 -10.25 -12.49
C HIS A 147 -5.87 -10.67 -11.09
N ASN A 148 -6.50 -9.75 -10.35
CA ASN A 148 -7.05 -10.04 -9.02
C ASN A 148 -8.12 -11.14 -9.07
N ILE A 149 -9.00 -11.16 -10.08
CA ILE A 149 -9.99 -12.23 -10.27
C ILE A 149 -9.29 -13.59 -10.43
N VAL A 150 -8.25 -13.68 -11.26
CA VAL A 150 -7.48 -14.92 -11.46
C VAL A 150 -6.80 -15.35 -10.16
N THR A 151 -6.10 -14.45 -9.47
CA THR A 151 -5.41 -14.74 -8.20
C THR A 151 -6.38 -15.20 -7.10
N LEU A 152 -7.54 -14.52 -6.97
CA LEU A 152 -8.56 -14.91 -6.00
C LEU A 152 -9.20 -16.26 -6.35
N THR A 153 -9.49 -16.52 -7.62
CA THR A 153 -10.04 -17.81 -8.07
C THR A 153 -9.07 -18.95 -7.77
N GLN A 154 -7.79 -18.78 -8.10
CA GLN A 154 -6.73 -19.75 -7.79
C GLN A 154 -6.56 -19.96 -6.27
N SER A 155 -6.64 -18.88 -5.48
CA SER A 155 -6.57 -18.97 -4.02
C SER A 155 -7.76 -19.74 -3.44
N ILE A 156 -8.98 -19.50 -3.94
CA ILE A 156 -10.19 -20.24 -3.57
C ILE A 156 -10.06 -21.74 -3.91
N GLU A 157 -9.53 -22.08 -5.10
CA GLU A 157 -9.27 -23.48 -5.50
C GLU A 157 -8.24 -24.16 -4.59
N GLN A 158 -7.13 -23.48 -4.26
CA GLN A 158 -6.12 -23.97 -3.33
C GLN A 158 -6.69 -24.17 -1.91
N LEU A 159 -7.52 -23.23 -1.44
CA LEU A 159 -8.18 -23.34 -0.14
C LEU A 159 -9.19 -24.48 -0.11
N ASN A 160 -10.02 -24.65 -1.15
CA ASN A 160 -10.95 -25.77 -1.26
C ASN A 160 -10.22 -27.11 -1.30
N THR A 161 -9.07 -27.20 -2.00
CA THR A 161 -8.22 -28.40 -2.02
C THR A 161 -7.68 -28.71 -0.63
N LYS A 162 -7.16 -27.70 0.09
CA LYS A 162 -6.68 -27.87 1.48
C LYS A 162 -7.80 -28.23 2.46
N ILE A 163 -9.00 -27.65 2.31
CA ILE A 163 -10.17 -28.00 3.11
C ILE A 163 -10.60 -29.44 2.84
N GLY A 164 -10.57 -29.90 1.59
CA GLY A 164 -10.79 -31.30 1.23
C GLY A 164 -9.77 -32.25 1.87
N GLN A 165 -8.49 -31.87 1.85
CA GLN A 165 -7.43 -32.61 2.53
C GLN A 165 -7.67 -32.68 4.05
N ILE A 166 -7.89 -31.54 4.72
CA ILE A 166 -8.13 -31.47 6.17
C ILE A 166 -9.38 -32.27 6.58
N ARG A 167 -10.46 -32.24 5.80
CA ARG A 167 -11.67 -33.08 6.02
C ARG A 167 -11.43 -34.58 5.83
N THR A 168 -10.36 -34.96 5.13
CA THR A 168 -9.95 -36.35 4.93
C THR A 168 -8.96 -36.81 6.00
N TRP A 169 -8.34 -35.89 6.75
CA TRP A 169 -7.47 -36.25 7.86
C TRP A 169 -8.32 -36.85 8.99
N PRO A 170 -7.92 -38.01 9.54
CA PRO A 170 -8.61 -38.58 10.69
C PRO A 170 -8.48 -37.66 11.91
N GLU A 171 -9.47 -37.70 12.80
CA GLU A 171 -9.42 -37.04 14.10
C GLU A 171 -8.51 -37.85 15.04
N THR A 172 -7.21 -37.73 14.80
CA THR A 172 -6.14 -38.40 15.57
C THR A 172 -5.98 -37.72 16.93
N PRO A 173 -5.89 -38.47 18.05
CA PRO A 173 -5.69 -37.89 19.37
C PRO A 173 -4.36 -37.13 19.46
N VAL A 174 -4.32 -36.07 20.28
CA VAL A 174 -3.15 -35.17 20.39
C VAL A 174 -1.87 -35.93 20.75
N ASP A 175 -1.99 -36.98 21.56
CA ASP A 175 -0.86 -37.80 22.02
C ASP A 175 -0.18 -38.62 20.91
N GLU A 176 -0.90 -38.95 19.83
CA GLU A 176 -0.33 -39.57 18.62
C GLU A 176 0.36 -38.54 17.71
N ILE A 177 -0.08 -37.28 17.75
CA ILE A 177 0.49 -36.17 16.97
C ILE A 177 1.78 -35.65 17.64
N ILE A 178 1.80 -35.55 18.97
CA ILE A 178 2.90 -35.00 19.77
C ILE A 178 3.70 -36.14 20.42
N CYS A 179 4.31 -36.98 19.57
CA CYS A 179 5.28 -37.97 20.01
C CYS A 179 6.69 -37.36 20.16
N GLY A 180 7.43 -37.84 21.16
CA GLY A 180 8.87 -37.61 21.30
C GLY A 180 9.68 -38.32 20.20
N SER A 181 10.95 -37.89 20.02
CA SER A 181 11.81 -38.28 18.89
C SER A 181 12.14 -39.79 18.76
N SER A 182 11.76 -40.61 19.73
CA SER A 182 11.93 -42.08 19.71
C SER A 182 10.99 -42.70 20.75
N VAL A 183 10.64 -43.98 20.58
CA VAL A 183 9.81 -44.76 21.51
C VAL A 183 10.29 -44.65 22.97
N VAL A 184 11.61 -44.59 23.19
CA VAL A 184 12.20 -44.45 24.52
C VAL A 184 11.98 -43.05 25.12
N HIS A 185 11.84 -42.01 24.30
CA HIS A 185 11.46 -40.67 24.75
C HIS A 185 9.98 -40.60 25.15
N ASN A 186 9.09 -41.29 24.41
CA ASN A 186 7.68 -41.44 24.83
C ASN A 186 7.59 -42.17 26.18
N GLN A 187 8.33 -43.26 26.33
CA GLN A 187 8.41 -43.98 27.60
C GLN A 187 8.96 -43.09 28.73
N LEU A 188 9.99 -42.29 28.48
CA LEU A 188 10.54 -41.36 29.47
C LEU A 188 9.52 -40.27 29.86
N PHE A 189 8.77 -39.73 28.90
CA PHE A 189 7.72 -38.74 29.13
C PHE A 189 6.62 -39.29 30.03
N GLU A 190 6.08 -40.46 29.69
CA GLU A 190 5.06 -41.15 30.49
C GLU A 190 5.54 -41.41 31.91
N LEU A 191 6.74 -41.99 32.08
CA LEU A 191 7.30 -42.28 33.39
C LEU A 191 7.48 -41.04 34.27
N VAL A 192 7.85 -39.89 33.69
CA VAL A 192 7.97 -38.62 34.40
C VAL A 192 6.59 -38.05 34.76
N ALA A 193 5.61 -38.14 33.86
CA ALA A 193 4.24 -37.71 34.13
C ALA A 193 3.62 -38.54 35.28
N GLU A 194 3.78 -39.86 35.26
CA GLU A 194 3.36 -40.76 36.34
C GLU A 194 4.04 -40.44 37.68
N GLU A 195 5.33 -40.10 37.68
CA GLU A 195 6.09 -39.79 38.90
C GLU A 195 5.55 -38.53 39.61
N ILE A 196 5.28 -37.48 38.82
CA ILE A 196 4.70 -36.22 39.30
C ILE A 196 3.25 -36.41 39.73
N ALA A 197 2.46 -37.18 38.96
CA ALA A 197 1.07 -37.49 39.32
C ALA A 197 0.97 -38.27 40.64
N ILE A 198 1.94 -39.14 40.95
CA ILE A 198 2.03 -39.81 42.25
C ILE A 198 2.37 -38.82 43.38
N GLU A 199 3.27 -37.86 43.15
CA GLU A 199 3.60 -36.82 44.13
C GLU A 199 2.39 -35.95 44.48
N ASP A 200 1.65 -35.48 43.46
CA ASP A 200 0.38 -34.75 43.64
C ASP A 200 -0.67 -35.61 44.39
N THR A 201 -0.78 -36.90 44.02
CA THR A 201 -1.69 -37.83 44.70
C THR A 201 -1.35 -37.98 46.18
N ILE A 202 -0.06 -38.10 46.52
CA ILE A 202 0.41 -38.16 47.92
C ILE A 202 0.10 -36.84 48.65
N TYR A 203 0.30 -35.69 48.02
CA TYR A 203 -0.02 -34.38 48.59
C TYR A 203 -1.52 -34.24 48.92
N TYR A 204 -2.40 -34.56 47.97
CA TYR A 204 -3.85 -34.48 48.18
C TYR A 204 -4.36 -35.54 49.16
N LEU A 205 -3.77 -36.74 49.18
CA LEU A 205 -4.05 -37.78 50.17
C LEU A 205 -3.67 -37.31 51.60
N GLY A 206 -2.54 -36.62 51.76
CA GLY A 206 -2.14 -35.98 53.03
C GLY A 206 -3.01 -34.78 53.42
N LYS A 207 -3.60 -34.07 52.44
CA LYS A 207 -4.62 -33.04 52.66
C LYS A 207 -5.96 -33.65 53.09
N ALA A 208 -6.34 -34.80 52.53
CA ALA A 208 -7.56 -35.53 52.90
C ALA A 208 -7.51 -36.10 54.32
N LEU A 209 -6.35 -36.61 54.76
CA LEU A 209 -6.11 -37.02 56.15
C LEU A 209 -6.31 -35.83 57.12
N ARG A 210 -5.74 -34.66 56.82
CA ARG A 210 -5.91 -33.44 57.64
C ARG A 210 -7.34 -32.87 57.67
N GLN A 211 -8.23 -33.39 56.82
CA GLN A 211 -9.66 -33.05 56.79
C GLN A 211 -10.53 -34.18 57.35
N ASP A 212 -9.93 -35.19 57.98
CA ASP A 212 -10.57 -36.41 58.52
C ASP A 212 -11.43 -37.19 57.49
N LYS A 213 -11.20 -36.96 56.19
CA LYS A 213 -11.90 -37.66 55.09
C LYS A 213 -11.38 -39.08 54.85
N VAL A 214 -10.18 -39.37 55.32
CA VAL A 214 -9.49 -40.66 55.16
C VAL A 214 -8.87 -41.04 56.50
N GLY A 215 -9.23 -42.22 57.02
CA GLY A 215 -8.65 -42.73 58.28
C GLY A 215 -7.16 -43.06 58.15
N LEU A 216 -6.39 -42.85 59.23
CA LEU A 216 -4.93 -43.02 59.28
C LEU A 216 -4.42 -44.36 58.73
N ASN A 217 -5.12 -45.47 59.00
CA ASN A 217 -4.74 -46.81 58.53
C ASN A 217 -4.82 -46.90 56.99
N ALA A 218 -5.92 -46.41 56.39
CA ALA A 218 -6.06 -46.34 54.95
C ALA A 218 -5.02 -45.41 54.32
N TYR A 219 -4.80 -44.22 54.91
CA TYR A 219 -3.75 -43.29 54.50
C TYR A 219 -2.38 -43.97 54.43
N MET A 220 -1.94 -44.61 55.52
CA MET A 220 -0.63 -45.27 55.58
C MET A 220 -0.48 -46.41 54.56
N LYS A 221 -1.56 -47.17 54.31
CA LYS A 221 -1.58 -48.23 53.30
C LYS A 221 -1.41 -47.67 51.88
N HIS A 222 -2.17 -46.62 51.53
CA HIS A 222 -2.09 -46.00 50.20
C HIS A 222 -0.77 -45.24 50.01
N LEU A 223 -0.29 -44.51 51.01
CA LEU A 223 1.03 -43.85 51.00
C LEU A 223 2.15 -44.86 50.73
N ARG A 224 2.20 -45.98 51.47
CA ARG A 224 3.24 -46.99 51.30
C ARG A 224 3.23 -47.61 49.90
N ASN A 225 2.06 -47.81 49.30
CA ASN A 225 1.93 -48.31 47.93
C ASN A 225 2.42 -47.27 46.91
N LEU A 226 1.94 -46.04 47.00
CA LEU A 226 2.33 -44.93 46.11
C LEU A 226 3.83 -44.64 46.19
N SER A 227 4.43 -44.58 47.39
CA SER A 227 5.88 -44.38 47.54
C SER A 227 6.71 -45.55 46.98
N ARG A 228 6.21 -46.79 47.04
CA ARG A 228 6.87 -47.94 46.39
C ARG A 228 6.82 -47.81 44.87
N GLU A 229 5.69 -47.38 44.33
CA GLU A 229 5.51 -47.16 42.89
C GLU A 229 6.40 -46.00 42.41
N GLN A 230 6.37 -44.86 43.09
CA GLN A 230 7.24 -43.71 42.84
C GLN A 230 8.72 -44.12 42.82
N PHE A 231 9.17 -44.93 43.80
CA PHE A 231 10.54 -45.43 43.81
C PHE A 231 10.88 -46.24 42.55
N MET A 232 9.98 -47.13 42.12
CA MET A 232 10.17 -47.92 40.90
C MET A 232 10.23 -47.03 39.65
N LYS A 233 9.28 -46.08 39.49
CA LYS A 233 9.27 -45.10 38.39
C LYS A 233 10.56 -44.27 38.38
N LYS A 234 10.97 -43.66 39.50
CA LYS A 234 12.25 -42.91 39.63
C LYS A 234 13.47 -43.77 39.29
N SER A 235 13.51 -45.03 39.70
CA SER A 235 14.61 -45.94 39.37
C SER A 235 14.69 -46.24 37.87
N LEU A 236 13.55 -46.38 37.21
CA LEU A 236 13.45 -46.62 35.77
C LEU A 236 13.79 -45.36 34.97
N ILE A 237 13.32 -44.18 35.38
CA ILE A 237 13.70 -42.88 34.79
C ILE A 237 15.22 -42.71 34.81
N LYS A 238 15.88 -42.96 35.94
CA LYS A 238 17.35 -42.88 36.04
C LYS A 238 18.06 -43.83 35.06
N LYS A 239 17.56 -45.06 34.93
CA LYS A 239 18.10 -46.06 33.99
C LYS A 239 17.91 -45.63 32.53
N VAL A 240 16.74 -45.12 32.18
CA VAL A 240 16.43 -44.65 30.82
C VAL A 240 17.25 -43.41 30.46
N LYS A 241 17.37 -42.41 31.36
CA LYS A 241 18.22 -41.24 31.15
C LYS A 241 19.69 -41.61 30.89
N ALA A 242 20.25 -42.52 31.70
CA ALA A 242 21.60 -43.02 31.51
C ALA A 242 21.80 -43.75 30.17
N GLN A 243 20.78 -44.49 29.70
CA GLN A 243 20.82 -45.15 28.38
C GLN A 243 20.68 -44.18 27.21
N LEU A 244 20.01 -43.03 27.41
CA LEU A 244 19.89 -41.95 26.41
C LEU A 244 21.14 -41.08 26.28
N GLY A 245 22.17 -41.29 27.12
CA GLY A 245 23.35 -40.43 27.18
C GLY A 245 23.11 -39.08 27.88
N HIS A 246 21.90 -38.84 28.39
CA HIS A 246 21.58 -37.70 29.25
C HIS A 246 22.04 -37.99 30.68
N VAL A 247 23.36 -37.87 30.89
CA VAL A 247 23.98 -37.80 32.20
C VAL A 247 23.93 -36.35 32.69
N GLU A 248 23.12 -36.11 33.71
CA GLU A 248 23.34 -35.06 34.73
C GLU A 248 23.76 -35.76 36.03
#